data_AF-Q4L4Q0-F1
#
_entry.id   AF-Q4L4Q0-F1
#
_cell.length_a   1.000
_cell.length_b   1.000
_cell.length_c   1.000
_cell.angle_alpha   90.00
_cell.angle_beta   90.00
_cell.angle_gamma   90.00
#
_symmetry.space_group_name_H-M   'P 1'
#
loop_
_entity.id
_entity.type
_entity.pdbx_description
1 polymer ?
#
loop_
_entity_poly.entity_id
_entity_poly.type
_entity_poly.pdbx_seq_one_letter_code
_entity_poly.pdbx_strand_id
1 'polypeptide(L)'
;MEGPASEAYASSLRVESGQEKPVYDQSNQSSEEENIDDPNAEINAATNEDEYVDALRKKYNGGLSSGEIQTKHAIEQGYYDGDDAEEVYQTIQQREQDIANGKYDKYKNN
;
A
#
# COMPACT_ATOMS: atom_id res chain seq x y z
N MET A 1 -12.23 -48.37 -13.03
CA MET A 1 -11.17 -47.48 -12.54
C MET A 1 -11.66 -46.08 -12.84
N GLU A 2 -12.36 -45.46 -11.89
CA GLU A 2 -12.86 -44.09 -12.05
C GLU A 2 -11.64 -43.17 -11.99
N GLY A 3 -11.35 -42.50 -13.11
CA GLY A 3 -10.18 -41.64 -13.23
C GLY A 3 -10.39 -40.29 -12.57
N PRO A 4 -9.34 -39.44 -12.50
CA PRO A 4 -9.40 -38.11 -11.89
C PRO A 4 -10.48 -37.20 -12.51
N ALA A 5 -10.88 -37.45 -13.76
CA ALA A 5 -12.00 -36.75 -14.41
C ALA A 5 -13.37 -37.05 -13.78
N SER A 6 -13.58 -38.27 -13.27
CA SER A 6 -14.82 -38.69 -12.61
C SER A 6 -14.96 -38.01 -11.25
N GLU A 7 -13.86 -37.91 -10.50
CA GLU A 7 -13.83 -37.21 -9.21
C GLU A 7 -14.04 -35.70 -9.35
N ALA A 8 -13.42 -35.08 -10.36
CA ALA A 8 -13.61 -33.67 -10.65
C ALA A 8 -15.07 -33.35 -11.00
N TYR A 9 -15.71 -34.19 -11.83
CA TYR A 9 -17.11 -34.02 -12.20
C TYR A 9 -18.05 -34.19 -11.00
N ALA A 10 -17.80 -35.18 -10.15
CA ALA A 10 -18.55 -35.36 -8.90
C ALA A 10 -18.39 -34.17 -7.94
N SER A 11 -17.19 -33.59 -7.87
CA SER A 11 -16.94 -32.38 -7.07
C SER A 11 -17.69 -31.17 -7.62
N SER A 12 -17.74 -30.97 -8.95
CA SER A 12 -18.53 -29.89 -9.55
C SER A 12 -20.02 -29.99 -9.20
N LEU A 13 -20.59 -31.21 -9.25
CA LEU A 13 -21.98 -31.47 -8.86
C LEU A 13 -22.28 -31.14 -7.39
N ARG A 14 -21.34 -31.42 -6.49
CA ARG A 14 -21.50 -31.12 -5.06
C ARG A 14 -21.42 -29.63 -4.74
N VAL A 15 -20.62 -28.87 -5.50
CA VAL A 15 -20.58 -27.41 -5.41
C VAL A 15 -21.90 -26.80 -5.93
N GLU A 16 -22.42 -27.31 -7.05
CA GLU A 16 -23.68 -26.84 -7.63
C GLU A 16 -24.91 -27.18 -6.75
N SER A 17 -24.90 -28.34 -6.08
CA SER A 17 -25.95 -28.74 -5.14
C SER A 17 -25.86 -28.07 -3.77
N GLY A 18 -24.84 -27.25 -3.52
CA GLY A 18 -24.58 -26.58 -2.25
C GLY A 18 -24.07 -27.50 -1.14
N GLN A 19 -23.71 -28.74 -1.46
CA GLN A 19 -23.10 -29.68 -0.51
C GLN A 19 -21.63 -29.34 -0.21
N GLU A 20 -20.94 -28.68 -1.15
CA GLU A 20 -19.56 -28.21 -1.01
C GLU A 20 -19.49 -26.70 -1.32
N LYS A 21 -18.67 -25.96 -0.57
CA LYS A 21 -18.40 -24.55 -0.88
C LYS A 21 -17.45 -24.45 -2.08
N PRO A 22 -17.66 -23.51 -3.02
CA PRO A 22 -16.68 -23.27 -4.07
C PRO A 22 -15.36 -22.78 -3.44
N VAL A 23 -14.23 -23.32 -3.89
CA VAL A 23 -12.89 -22.88 -3.43
C VAL A 23 -12.64 -21.39 -3.76
N TYR A 24 -13.34 -20.86 -4.77
CA TYR A 24 -13.29 -19.46 -5.16
C TYR A 24 -14.14 -18.52 -4.30
N ASP A 25 -14.96 -19.04 -3.38
CA ASP A 25 -15.73 -18.21 -2.44
C ASP A 25 -14.88 -17.83 -1.21
N GLN A 26 -13.64 -17.44 -1.45
CA GLN A 26 -12.95 -16.45 -0.62
C GLN A 26 -13.37 -15.06 -1.10
N SER A 27 -14.68 -14.81 -1.14
CA SER A 27 -15.18 -13.45 -1.14
C SER A 27 -14.84 -12.87 0.23
N ASN A 28 -13.68 -12.20 0.28
CA ASN A 28 -13.45 -11.00 1.07
C ASN A 28 -14.21 -11.00 2.40
N GLN A 29 -13.88 -11.91 3.31
CA GLN A 29 -14.04 -11.60 4.73
C GLN A 29 -13.01 -10.52 5.02
N SER A 30 -13.35 -9.29 4.62
CA SER A 30 -12.90 -8.10 5.30
C SER A 30 -13.34 -8.31 6.74
N SER A 31 -12.44 -8.88 7.53
CA SER A 31 -12.45 -8.65 8.96
C SER A 31 -12.44 -7.13 9.09
N GLU A 32 -13.62 -6.54 9.28
CA GLU A 32 -13.82 -5.24 9.91
C GLU A 32 -13.26 -5.36 11.33
N GLU A 33 -11.95 -5.58 11.45
CA GLU A 33 -11.21 -5.17 12.62
C GLU A 33 -10.99 -3.68 12.40
N GLU A 34 -11.73 -2.88 13.16
CA GLU A 34 -11.48 -1.47 13.41
C GLU A 34 -10.05 -1.30 14.00
N ASN A 35 -9.01 -1.54 13.20
CA ASN A 35 -7.69 -1.01 13.44
C ASN A 35 -7.68 0.37 12.80
N ILE A 36 -8.10 1.35 13.59
CA ILE A 36 -8.10 2.80 13.27
C ILE A 36 -6.66 3.35 13.08
N ASP A 37 -5.66 2.46 13.02
CA ASP A 37 -4.24 2.78 12.86
C ASP A 37 -3.58 2.04 11.67
N ASP A 38 -4.33 1.62 10.64
CA ASP A 38 -3.69 1.21 9.37
C ASP A 38 -3.31 2.45 8.54
N PRO A 39 -2.03 2.85 8.47
CA PRO A 39 -1.62 4.00 7.69
C PRO A 39 -1.88 3.79 6.18
N ASN A 40 -2.05 2.55 5.70
CA ASN A 40 -2.45 2.33 4.30
C ASN A 40 -3.90 2.73 4.04
N ALA A 41 -4.79 2.56 5.04
CA ALA A 41 -6.16 3.02 4.94
C ALA A 41 -6.22 4.56 4.89
N GLU A 42 -5.42 5.25 5.72
CA GLU A 42 -5.29 6.70 5.70
C GLU A 42 -4.73 7.22 4.37
N ILE A 43 -3.70 6.56 3.83
CA ILE A 43 -3.14 6.90 2.51
C ILE A 43 -4.21 6.80 1.41
N ASN A 44 -5.01 5.73 1.42
CA ASN A 44 -6.06 5.52 0.42
C ASN A 44 -7.27 6.46 0.59
N ALA A 45 -7.49 6.95 1.82
CA ALA A 45 -8.57 7.87 2.15
C ALA A 45 -8.21 9.36 1.99
N ALA A 46 -6.92 9.67 1.85
CA ALA A 46 -6.43 11.03 1.72
C ALA A 46 -7.06 11.77 0.53
N THR A 47 -7.59 12.96 0.78
CA THR A 47 -8.29 13.77 -0.21
C THR A 47 -7.42 14.89 -0.79
N ASN A 48 -6.31 15.20 -0.11
CA ASN A 48 -5.36 16.23 -0.48
C ASN A 48 -3.91 15.78 -0.22
N GLU A 49 -2.97 16.56 -0.75
CA GLU A 49 -1.55 16.24 -0.66
C GLU A 49 -1.02 16.25 0.77
N ASP A 50 -1.47 17.18 1.62
CA ASP A 50 -1.02 17.28 3.00
C ASP A 50 -1.44 16.06 3.83
N GLU A 51 -2.68 15.59 3.68
CA GLU A 51 -3.18 14.35 4.28
C GLU A 51 -2.38 13.15 3.81
N TYR A 52 -2.13 13.05 2.49
CA TYR A 52 -1.35 11.96 1.91
C TYR A 52 0.08 11.94 2.45
N VAL A 53 0.74 13.10 2.51
CA VAL A 53 2.10 13.24 3.04
C VAL A 53 2.12 12.90 4.53
N ASP A 54 1.21 13.44 5.34
CA ASP A 54 1.18 13.15 6.78
C ASP A 54 0.94 11.65 7.06
N ALA A 55 0.06 11.00 6.29
CA ALA A 55 -0.16 9.55 6.35
C ALA A 55 1.09 8.74 5.94
N LEU A 56 1.84 9.20 4.92
CA LEU A 56 3.15 8.63 4.60
C LEU A 56 4.13 8.80 5.76
N ARG A 57 4.20 9.98 6.39
CA ARG A 57 5.07 10.20 7.55
C ARG A 57 4.68 9.31 8.72
N LYS A 58 3.39 9.07 8.96
CA LYS A 58 2.91 8.09 9.93
C LYS A 58 3.41 6.67 9.58
N LYS A 59 3.25 6.25 8.32
CA LYS A 59 3.70 4.93 7.84
C LYS A 59 5.20 4.70 7.97
N TYR A 60 6.01 5.71 7.69
CA TYR A 60 7.46 5.63 7.62
C TYR A 60 8.17 6.23 8.86
N ASN A 61 7.51 6.23 10.02
CA ASN A 61 8.07 6.67 11.31
C ASN A 61 8.68 8.08 11.28
N GLY A 62 7.99 9.01 10.63
CA GLY A 62 8.43 10.39 10.44
C GLY A 62 9.47 10.59 9.34
N GLY A 63 9.83 9.54 8.59
CA GLY A 63 10.82 9.59 7.50
C GLY A 63 10.22 9.77 6.10
N LEU A 64 11.10 9.86 5.10
CA LEU A 64 10.70 9.77 3.70
C LEU A 64 10.14 8.38 3.37
N SER A 65 9.18 8.34 2.46
CA SER A 65 8.69 7.09 1.89
C SER A 65 9.73 6.44 0.98
N SER A 66 9.64 5.12 0.79
CA SER A 66 10.53 4.42 -0.14
C SER A 66 10.45 4.96 -1.57
N GLY A 67 9.26 5.41 -2.00
CA GLY A 67 9.08 6.05 -3.31
C GLY A 67 9.83 7.38 -3.41
N GLU A 68 9.74 8.24 -2.39
CA GLU A 68 10.48 9.51 -2.36
C GLU A 68 12.01 9.29 -2.38
N ILE A 69 12.50 8.28 -1.65
CA ILE A 69 13.93 7.93 -1.64
C ILE A 69 14.38 7.45 -3.03
N GLN A 70 13.59 6.56 -3.66
CA GLN A 70 13.90 6.04 -4.99
C GLN A 70 13.87 7.14 -6.05
N THR A 71 12.86 7.99 -6.02
CA THR A 71 12.72 9.12 -6.94
C THR A 71 13.87 10.11 -6.79
N LYS A 72 14.21 10.48 -5.55
CA LYS A 72 15.38 11.34 -5.28
C LYS A 72 16.65 10.72 -5.87
N HIS A 73 16.88 9.44 -5.60
CA HIS A 73 18.06 8.75 -6.13
C HIS A 73 18.06 8.69 -7.66
N ALA A 74 16.91 8.45 -8.28
CA ALA A 74 16.78 8.43 -9.74
C ALA A 74 17.13 9.77 -10.39
N ILE A 75 16.70 10.87 -9.77
CA ILE A 75 17.00 12.22 -10.23
C ILE A 75 18.50 12.52 -10.05
N GLU A 76 19.06 12.21 -8.88
CA GLU A 76 20.50 12.41 -8.60
C GLU A 76 21.42 11.62 -9.54
N GLN A 77 20.99 10.44 -9.98
CA GLN A 77 21.73 9.59 -10.92
C GLN A 77 21.40 9.88 -12.39
N GLY A 78 20.46 10.78 -12.67
CA GLY A 78 20.12 11.22 -14.03
C GLY A 78 19.35 10.20 -14.87
N TYR A 79 18.68 9.22 -14.25
CA TYR A 79 17.82 8.25 -14.95
C TYR A 79 16.32 8.44 -14.67
N TYR A 80 15.95 9.53 -14.00
CA TYR A 80 14.55 9.91 -13.84
C TYR A 80 14.05 10.60 -15.11
N ASP A 81 13.11 9.95 -15.80
CA ASP A 81 12.57 10.39 -17.10
C ASP A 81 11.32 11.30 -16.97
N GLY A 82 10.98 11.76 -15.77
CA GLY A 82 9.83 12.64 -15.57
C GLY A 82 10.12 14.09 -15.96
N ASP A 83 9.20 14.72 -16.69
CA ASP A 83 9.33 16.12 -17.16
C ASP A 83 9.51 17.12 -16.00
N ASP A 84 9.01 16.78 -14.81
CA ASP A 84 9.02 17.62 -13.61
C ASP A 84 10.17 17.28 -12.63
N ALA A 85 11.26 16.70 -13.14
CA ALA A 85 12.38 16.20 -12.31
C ALA A 85 12.88 17.22 -11.26
N GLU A 86 13.05 18.48 -11.67
CA GLU A 86 13.53 19.55 -10.79
C GLU A 86 12.53 19.88 -9.68
N GLU A 87 11.25 20.00 -10.02
CA GLU A 87 10.19 20.31 -9.04
C GLU A 87 10.00 19.18 -8.03
N VAL A 88 10.03 17.94 -8.51
CA VAL A 88 9.93 16.75 -7.66
C VAL A 88 11.13 16.66 -6.73
N TYR A 89 12.35 16.92 -7.23
CA TYR A 89 13.55 16.93 -6.41
C TYR A 89 13.50 18.02 -5.33
N GLN A 90 13.12 19.25 -5.68
CA GLN A 90 12.97 20.35 -4.72
C GLN A 90 11.92 20.04 -3.66
N THR A 91 10.79 19.46 -4.06
CA THR A 91 9.73 19.02 -3.14
C THR A 91 10.25 17.98 -2.15
N ILE A 92 11.01 16.99 -2.61
CA ILE A 92 11.59 15.97 -1.73
C ILE A 92 12.61 16.61 -0.76
N GLN A 93 13.46 17.53 -1.23
CA GLN A 93 14.41 18.25 -0.37
C GLN A 93 13.71 19.07 0.71
N GLN A 94 12.64 19.79 0.37
CA GLN A 94 11.86 20.55 1.34
C GLN A 94 11.27 19.63 2.41
N ARG A 95 10.76 18.46 2.00
CA ARG A 95 10.23 17.45 2.92
C ARG A 95 11.31 16.86 3.83
N GLU A 96 12.53 16.64 3.33
CA GLU A 96 13.67 16.23 4.17
C GLU A 96 14.01 17.29 5.21
N GLN A 97 13.98 18.57 4.82
CA GLN A 97 14.22 19.66 5.75
C GLN A 97 13.15 19.74 6.83
N ASP A 98 11.88 19.60 6.48
CA ASP A 98 10.77 19.52 7.43
C ASP A 98 10.94 18.37 8.43
N ILE A 99 11.38 17.20 7.96
CA ILE A 99 11.69 16.04 8.80
C ILE A 99 12.88 16.34 9.73
N ALA A 100 13.95 16.94 9.20
CA ALA A 100 15.13 17.32 9.98
C ALA A 100 14.81 18.39 11.05
N ASN A 101 13.85 19.27 10.76
CA ASN A 101 13.33 20.28 11.69
C ASN A 101 12.38 19.68 12.75
N GLY A 102 12.10 18.37 12.70
CA GLY A 102 11.27 17.67 13.68
C GLY A 102 9.76 17.81 13.47
N LYS A 103 9.30 18.31 12.31
CA LYS A 103 7.87 18.50 12.00
C LYS A 103 7.06 17.21 12.18
N TYR A 104 7.68 16.05 11.97
CA TYR A 104 7.05 14.73 12.03
C TYR A 104 7.58 13.85 13.18
N ASP A 105 8.25 14.42 14.17
CA ASP A 105 8.80 13.66 15.30
C ASP A 105 7.72 12.95 16.12
N LYS A 106 6.47 13.44 16.07
CA LYS A 106 5.28 12.78 16.62
C LYS A 106 5.09 11.33 16.13
N TYR A 107 5.66 10.97 14.98
CA TYR A 107 5.57 9.63 14.39
C TYR A 107 6.82 8.77 14.59
N LYS A 108 7.88 9.31 15.19
CA LYS A 108 9.04 8.50 15.54
C LYS A 108 8.65 7.61 16.72
N ASN A 109 8.55 6.31 16.47
CA ASN A 109 8.44 5.33 17.55
C ASN A 109 9.71 5.41 18.41
N ASN A 110 9.55 5.79 19.68
CA ASN A 110 10.64 5.79 20.68
C ASN A 110 11.20 4.39 20.93
#